data_AF-A0A409WSF2-F1
#
_entry.id   AF-A0A409WSF2-F1
#
_cell.length_a   1.000
_cell.length_b   1.000
_cell.length_c   1.000
_cell.angle_alpha   90.00
_cell.angle_beta   90.00
_cell.angle_gamma   90.00
#
_symmetry.space_group_name_H-M   'P 1'
#
loop_
_entity.id
_entity.type
_entity.pdbx_description
1 polymer ?
#
loop_
_entity_poly.entity_id
_entity_poly.type
_entity_poly.pdbx_seq_one_letter_code
_entity_poly.pdbx_strand_id
1 'polypeptide(L)'
;MHQGHNIPWNILSTNFKFVKEDRRFTPPLTGVVSKRDPAAPGQIKHFVHKSIHAIQTFSETERAKYPPQFTSLTSGPLFRDDLLDKYPEYLNRRNQRIEHWIARAATTGNGHFHTSHGDLADVVKVLLYENQMETLLMLAQHPSIPLGDLHNLSWGHHFGFSRVGESAARAYLFFNCAEAVGILESGEYALTRDYYFLLQEIGASMDYPAQQIPHVNFLRECGILSEGDSRCYGPKEDANKSFVHTDYRRLQEYLKELFALMYRYDMLVRECGLDANWEGELSNREPIRQHAKLDYVNGEYKVVYE
;
A
#
# COMPACT_ATOMS: atom_id res chain seq x y z
N MET A 1 11.44 12.49 8.47
CA MET A 1 10.05 12.00 8.27
C MET A 1 9.49 12.62 7.01
N HIS A 2 8.97 11.81 6.10
CA HIS A 2 8.44 12.28 4.83
C HIS A 2 7.11 13.06 5.05
N GLN A 3 6.88 14.13 4.28
CA GLN A 3 5.72 15.02 4.44
C GLN A 3 5.55 15.65 5.83
N GLY A 4 6.64 15.92 6.57
CA GLY A 4 6.56 16.47 7.94
C GLY A 4 5.90 17.85 8.08
N HIS A 5 5.66 18.57 6.98
CA HIS A 5 4.89 19.82 6.96
C HIS A 5 3.38 19.61 6.74
N ASN A 6 2.96 18.44 6.23
CA ASN A 6 1.56 18.10 5.95
C ASN A 6 0.97 17.09 6.94
N ILE A 7 1.81 16.20 7.50
CA ILE A 7 1.40 15.13 8.42
C ILE A 7 2.00 15.40 9.80
N PRO A 8 1.18 15.46 10.87
CA PRO A 8 1.63 15.82 12.22
C PRO A 8 2.26 14.62 12.94
N TRP A 9 3.42 14.15 12.45
CA TRP A 9 4.10 12.97 13.00
C TRP A 9 4.48 13.09 14.49
N ASN A 10 4.61 14.31 15.01
CA ASN A 10 4.83 14.58 16.43
C ASN A 10 3.69 14.07 17.34
N ILE A 11 2.48 13.87 16.79
CA ILE A 11 1.39 13.21 17.52
C ILE A 11 1.77 11.78 17.88
N LEU A 12 2.46 11.06 16.99
CA LEU A 12 2.89 9.69 17.26
C LEU A 12 3.92 9.65 18.39
N SER A 13 4.93 10.51 18.34
CA SER A 13 5.95 10.60 19.40
C SER A 13 5.36 11.04 20.74
N THR A 14 4.26 11.81 20.73
CA THR A 14 3.55 12.25 21.94
C THR A 14 2.76 11.12 22.58
N ASN A 15 2.12 10.27 21.78
CA ASN A 15 1.20 9.22 22.26
C ASN A 15 1.84 7.84 22.42
N PHE A 16 2.94 7.58 21.73
CA PHE A 16 3.60 6.28 21.73
C PHE A 16 5.03 6.36 22.24
N LYS A 17 5.53 5.21 22.72
CA LYS A 17 6.94 4.99 23.06
C LYS A 17 7.35 3.58 22.70
N PHE A 18 8.63 3.41 22.41
CA PHE A 18 9.21 2.08 22.31
C PHE A 18 9.50 1.49 23.68
N VAL A 19 9.28 0.18 23.83
CA VAL A 19 9.62 -0.59 25.03
C VAL A 19 10.26 -1.91 24.59
N LYS A 20 11.35 -2.28 25.26
CA LYS A 20 11.97 -3.61 25.16
C LYS A 20 11.41 -4.53 26.24
N GLU A 21 11.09 -5.76 25.87
CA GLU A 21 10.72 -6.84 26.80
C GLU A 21 9.65 -6.42 27.84
N ASP A 22 8.57 -5.80 27.37
CA ASP A 22 7.47 -5.37 28.22
C ASP A 22 6.79 -6.58 28.88
N ARG A 23 7.12 -6.78 30.16
CA ARG A 23 6.65 -7.90 30.98
C ARG A 23 5.16 -7.84 31.32
N ARG A 24 4.45 -6.78 30.91
CA ARG A 24 2.97 -6.72 30.99
C ARG A 24 2.30 -7.69 30.00
N PHE A 25 3.04 -8.16 28.99
CA PHE A 25 2.57 -9.12 27.99
C PHE A 25 3.24 -10.49 28.17
N THR A 26 2.57 -11.56 27.75
CA THR A 26 3.11 -12.93 27.72
C THR A 26 2.92 -13.52 26.32
N PRO A 27 3.99 -13.83 25.56
CA PRO A 27 5.40 -13.53 25.88
C PRO A 27 5.68 -12.02 25.99
N PRO A 28 6.78 -11.59 26.66
CA PRO A 28 7.15 -10.18 26.75
C PRO A 28 7.21 -9.50 25.39
N LEU A 29 6.64 -8.30 25.29
CA LEU A 29 6.53 -7.57 24.03
C LEU A 29 7.71 -6.60 23.85
N THR A 30 8.42 -6.70 22.72
CA THR A 30 9.31 -5.63 22.24
C THR A 30 8.62 -4.91 21.09
N GLY A 31 8.29 -3.63 21.28
CA GLY A 31 7.41 -2.92 20.36
C GLY A 31 7.10 -1.49 20.76
N VAL A 32 6.29 -0.83 19.93
CA VAL A 32 5.76 0.51 20.18
C VAL A 32 4.45 0.38 20.94
N VAL A 33 4.33 1.03 22.09
CA VAL A 33 3.16 0.96 22.97
C VAL A 33 2.63 2.35 23.33
N SER A 34 1.33 2.44 23.56
CA SER A 34 0.67 3.66 24.03
C SER A 34 1.20 4.13 25.40
N LYS A 35 1.32 5.46 25.54
CA LYS A 35 1.69 6.16 26.78
C LYS A 35 0.52 6.30 27.77
N ARG A 36 -0.69 5.83 27.44
CA ARG A 36 -1.91 5.91 28.27
C ARG A 36 -2.35 7.34 28.60
N ASP A 37 -2.42 8.19 27.58
CA ASP A 37 -3.01 9.53 27.68
C ASP A 37 -4.51 9.47 27.34
N PRO A 38 -5.43 9.97 28.21
CA PRO A 38 -6.85 10.06 27.90
C PRO A 38 -7.18 10.88 26.65
N ALA A 39 -6.31 11.81 26.25
CA ALA A 39 -6.47 12.60 25.02
C ALA A 39 -6.01 11.84 23.76
N ALA A 40 -5.32 10.71 23.90
CA ALA A 40 -4.73 9.98 22.79
C ALA A 40 -5.72 9.65 21.67
N PRO A 41 -6.93 9.12 21.92
CA PRO A 41 -7.85 8.74 20.83
C PRO A 41 -8.20 9.92 19.92
N GLY A 42 -8.46 11.09 20.50
CA GLY A 42 -8.76 12.31 19.74
C GLY A 42 -7.56 12.83 18.95
N GLN A 43 -6.35 12.74 19.50
CA GLN A 43 -5.13 13.13 18.81
C GLN A 43 -4.79 12.16 17.67
N ILE A 44 -4.95 10.86 17.89
CA ILE A 44 -4.74 9.82 16.88
C ILE A 44 -5.75 9.96 15.74
N LYS A 45 -7.03 10.21 16.04
CA LYS A 45 -8.04 10.55 15.03
C LYS A 45 -7.63 11.76 14.20
N HIS A 46 -7.13 12.82 14.84
CA HIS A 46 -6.63 13.99 14.14
C HIS A 46 -5.45 13.66 13.21
N PHE A 47 -4.50 12.83 13.67
CA PHE A 47 -3.38 12.36 12.86
C PHE A 47 -3.86 11.59 11.62
N VAL A 48 -4.79 10.65 11.78
CA VAL A 48 -5.35 9.86 10.67
C VAL A 48 -6.03 10.79 9.66
N HIS A 49 -6.92 11.67 10.11
CA HIS A 49 -7.62 12.61 9.22
C HIS A 49 -6.66 13.54 8.47
N LYS A 50 -5.60 14.04 9.12
CA LYS A 50 -4.59 14.86 8.45
C LYS A 50 -3.78 14.08 7.42
N SER A 51 -3.50 12.81 7.68
CA SER A 51 -2.84 11.92 6.73
C SER A 51 -3.72 11.66 5.49
N ILE A 52 -5.01 11.37 5.71
CA ILE A 52 -6.00 11.21 4.63
C ILE A 52 -6.10 12.48 3.78
N HIS A 53 -6.25 13.63 4.43
CA HIS A 53 -6.31 14.92 3.74
C HIS A 53 -5.06 15.17 2.89
N ALA A 54 -3.87 14.83 3.39
CA ALA A 54 -2.63 14.95 2.62
C ALA A 54 -2.67 14.05 1.37
N ILE A 55 -3.05 12.78 1.50
CA ILE A 55 -3.18 11.85 0.36
C ILE A 55 -4.16 12.41 -0.68
N GLN A 56 -5.35 12.82 -0.25
CA GLN A 56 -6.40 13.36 -1.11
C GLN A 56 -5.96 14.64 -1.83
N THR A 57 -5.30 15.56 -1.12
CA THR A 57 -4.78 16.81 -1.71
C THR A 57 -3.77 16.52 -2.83
N PHE A 58 -2.83 15.60 -2.60
CA PHE A 58 -1.86 15.21 -3.61
C PHE A 58 -2.53 14.47 -4.78
N SER A 59 -3.50 13.62 -4.48
CA SER A 59 -4.27 12.88 -5.47
C SER A 59 -5.08 13.81 -6.38
N GLU A 60 -5.74 14.83 -5.83
CA GLU A 60 -6.44 15.88 -6.60
C GLU A 60 -5.48 16.72 -7.43
N THR A 61 -4.33 17.10 -6.85
CA THR A 61 -3.29 17.85 -7.55
C THR A 61 -2.72 17.04 -8.72
N GLU A 62 -2.52 15.73 -8.54
CA GLU A 62 -2.09 14.83 -9.59
C GLU A 62 -3.18 14.68 -10.67
N ARG A 63 -4.45 14.48 -10.27
CA ARG A 63 -5.58 14.32 -11.19
C ARG A 63 -5.77 15.51 -12.12
N ALA A 64 -5.48 16.72 -11.63
CA ALA A 64 -5.57 17.97 -12.39
C ALA A 64 -4.59 18.05 -13.57
N LYS A 65 -3.57 17.18 -13.62
CA LYS A 65 -2.62 17.11 -14.75
C LYS A 65 -3.19 16.40 -15.98
N TYR A 66 -4.30 15.68 -15.83
CA TYR A 66 -4.90 14.85 -16.87
C TYR A 66 -6.26 15.41 -17.31
N PRO A 67 -6.70 15.12 -18.55
CA PRO A 67 -8.04 15.49 -19.01
C PRO A 67 -9.15 14.99 -18.08
N PRO A 68 -10.27 15.72 -17.92
CA PRO A 68 -11.40 15.25 -17.13
C PRO A 68 -12.08 14.04 -17.76
N GLN A 69 -12.05 13.93 -19.09
CA GLN A 69 -12.64 12.83 -19.85
C GLN A 69 -11.64 12.27 -20.84
N PHE A 70 -11.69 10.95 -21.04
CA PHE A 70 -10.87 10.25 -22.01
C PHE A 70 -11.69 9.72 -23.18
N THR A 71 -11.12 9.75 -24.36
CA THR A 71 -11.67 9.00 -25.50
C THR A 71 -11.32 7.54 -25.30
N SER A 72 -12.35 6.68 -25.20
CA SER A 72 -12.17 5.25 -25.01
C SER A 72 -11.47 4.62 -26.22
N LEU A 73 -10.35 3.94 -25.95
CA LEU A 73 -9.68 3.12 -26.95
C LEU A 73 -10.51 1.86 -27.21
N THR A 74 -10.85 1.60 -28.48
CA THR A 74 -11.54 0.36 -28.88
C THR A 74 -10.59 -0.68 -29.45
N SER A 75 -9.37 -0.28 -29.82
CA SER A 75 -8.32 -1.17 -30.33
C SER A 75 -6.92 -0.64 -30.02
N GLY A 76 -5.94 -1.54 -30.04
CA GLY A 76 -4.52 -1.20 -29.88
C GLY A 76 -3.93 -1.44 -28.49
N PRO A 77 -2.65 -1.05 -28.29
CA PRO A 77 -1.92 -1.30 -27.07
C PRO A 77 -2.24 -0.28 -25.96
N LEU A 78 -2.35 -0.76 -24.72
CA LEU A 78 -2.59 0.03 -23.52
C LEU A 78 -1.33 0.63 -22.92
N PHE A 79 -0.20 -0.02 -23.13
CA PHE A 79 1.09 0.36 -22.60
C PHE A 79 2.19 -0.03 -23.57
N ARG A 80 3.36 0.58 -23.39
CA ARG A 80 4.51 0.46 -24.29
C ARG A 80 5.21 -0.90 -24.15
N ASP A 81 5.93 -1.28 -25.20
CA ASP A 81 6.62 -2.58 -25.29
C ASP A 81 7.77 -2.73 -24.28
N ASP A 82 8.40 -1.63 -23.87
CA ASP A 82 9.45 -1.63 -22.84
C ASP A 82 8.96 -2.17 -21.49
N LEU A 83 7.67 -1.99 -21.16
CA LEU A 83 7.08 -2.58 -19.97
C LEU A 83 6.91 -4.11 -20.07
N LEU A 84 6.77 -4.65 -21.28
CA LEU A 84 6.74 -6.11 -21.48
C LEU A 84 8.09 -6.73 -21.13
N ASP A 85 9.18 -6.07 -21.52
CA ASP A 85 10.54 -6.52 -21.24
C ASP A 85 10.90 -6.33 -19.77
N LYS A 86 10.38 -5.27 -19.14
CA LYS A 86 10.63 -4.95 -17.73
C LYS A 86 9.86 -5.84 -16.76
N TYR A 87 8.64 -6.25 -17.12
CA TYR A 87 7.72 -7.03 -16.28
C TYR A 87 7.11 -8.23 -17.01
N PRO A 88 7.93 -9.13 -17.58
CA PRO A 88 7.43 -10.25 -18.40
C PRO A 88 6.55 -11.24 -17.62
N GLU A 89 6.66 -11.27 -16.30
CA GLU A 89 5.85 -12.10 -15.41
C GLU A 89 4.40 -11.60 -15.25
N TYR A 90 4.14 -10.30 -15.45
CA TYR A 90 2.82 -9.68 -15.28
C TYR A 90 2.25 -9.16 -16.61
N LEU A 91 3.11 -8.70 -17.51
CA LEU A 91 2.73 -8.03 -18.74
C LEU A 91 3.10 -8.89 -19.96
N ASN A 92 2.17 -8.99 -20.91
CA ASN A 92 2.36 -9.75 -22.14
C ASN A 92 1.55 -9.13 -23.29
N ARG A 93 1.81 -9.59 -24.51
CA ARG A 93 1.13 -9.08 -25.73
C ARG A 93 -0.39 -9.21 -25.68
N ARG A 94 -0.93 -10.15 -24.89
CA ARG A 94 -2.38 -10.36 -24.78
C ARG A 94 -3.01 -9.31 -23.87
N ASN A 95 -2.47 -9.11 -22.66
CA ASN A 95 -3.00 -8.11 -21.73
C ASN A 95 -2.59 -6.66 -22.06
N GLN A 96 -1.67 -6.47 -23.01
CA GLN A 96 -1.40 -5.17 -23.65
C GLN A 96 -2.58 -4.69 -24.51
N ARG A 97 -3.40 -5.57 -25.08
CA ARG A 97 -4.42 -5.22 -26.07
C ARG A 97 -5.74 -4.85 -25.40
N ILE A 98 -6.27 -3.66 -25.68
CA ILE A 98 -7.56 -3.22 -25.11
C ILE A 98 -8.72 -4.15 -25.48
N GLU A 99 -8.66 -4.74 -26.68
CA GLU A 99 -9.65 -5.70 -27.16
C GLU A 99 -9.71 -6.95 -26.27
N HIS A 100 -8.58 -7.34 -25.68
CA HIS A 100 -8.53 -8.45 -24.75
C HIS A 100 -9.34 -8.16 -23.49
N TRP A 101 -9.22 -6.95 -22.94
CA TRP A 101 -9.94 -6.51 -21.75
C TRP A 101 -11.45 -6.44 -22.02
N ILE A 102 -11.84 -5.82 -23.13
CA ILE A 102 -13.25 -5.72 -23.56
C ILE A 102 -13.84 -7.12 -23.76
N ALA A 103 -13.14 -8.01 -24.45
CA ALA A 103 -13.60 -9.38 -24.68
C ALA A 103 -13.74 -10.15 -23.36
N ARG A 104 -12.78 -10.02 -22.43
CA ARG A 104 -12.87 -10.69 -21.13
C ARG A 104 -14.05 -10.19 -20.30
N ALA A 105 -14.30 -8.89 -20.27
CA ALA A 105 -15.47 -8.33 -19.60
C ALA A 105 -16.78 -8.87 -20.20
N ALA A 106 -16.86 -8.97 -21.53
CA ALA A 106 -18.06 -9.49 -22.21
C ALA A 106 -18.32 -10.98 -21.94
N THR A 107 -17.28 -11.80 -21.73
CA THR A 107 -17.42 -13.25 -21.56
C THR A 107 -18.01 -13.69 -20.22
N THR A 108 -18.06 -12.83 -19.20
CA THR A 108 -18.46 -13.23 -17.84
C THR A 108 -19.98 -13.30 -17.62
N GLY A 109 -20.77 -13.24 -18.69
CA GLY A 109 -22.24 -13.35 -18.67
C GLY A 109 -22.95 -12.12 -18.09
N ASN A 110 -22.31 -11.44 -17.14
CA ASN A 110 -22.82 -10.25 -16.46
C ASN A 110 -22.02 -8.97 -16.79
N GLY A 111 -20.98 -9.06 -17.63
CA GLY A 111 -20.18 -7.88 -18.00
C GLY A 111 -19.20 -7.41 -16.91
N HIS A 112 -18.89 -8.27 -15.93
CA HIS A 112 -18.09 -7.96 -14.74
C HIS A 112 -16.77 -8.73 -14.69
N PHE A 113 -15.71 -8.18 -14.10
CA PHE A 113 -14.55 -8.98 -13.71
C PHE A 113 -14.79 -9.69 -12.37
N HIS A 114 -14.01 -10.73 -12.11
CA HIS A 114 -14.06 -11.50 -10.86
C HIS A 114 -12.71 -12.14 -10.57
N THR A 115 -12.62 -12.96 -9.53
CA THR A 115 -11.37 -13.52 -8.97
C THR A 115 -10.46 -14.24 -9.98
N SER A 116 -10.99 -14.82 -11.06
CA SER A 116 -10.19 -15.45 -12.13
C SER A 116 -9.55 -14.43 -13.10
N HIS A 117 -9.70 -13.13 -12.83
CA HIS A 117 -9.12 -12.01 -13.58
C HIS A 117 -7.98 -11.36 -12.79
N GLY A 118 -7.39 -12.06 -11.81
CA GLY A 118 -6.26 -11.56 -11.03
C GLY A 118 -5.06 -11.15 -11.88
N ASP A 119 -4.89 -11.77 -13.06
CA ASP A 119 -3.87 -11.40 -14.04
C ASP A 119 -4.05 -9.95 -14.54
N LEU A 120 -5.30 -9.51 -14.73
CA LEU A 120 -5.60 -8.12 -15.10
C LEU A 120 -5.37 -7.18 -13.91
N ALA A 121 -5.65 -7.64 -12.68
CA ALA A 121 -5.35 -6.86 -11.49
C ALA A 121 -3.83 -6.59 -11.37
N ASP A 122 -2.97 -7.56 -11.68
CA ASP A 122 -1.52 -7.34 -11.69
C ASP A 122 -1.08 -6.32 -12.73
N VAL A 123 -1.70 -6.31 -13.93
CA VAL A 123 -1.45 -5.24 -14.90
C VAL A 123 -1.74 -3.88 -14.29
N VAL A 124 -2.88 -3.71 -13.60
CA VAL A 124 -3.23 -2.45 -12.93
C VAL A 124 -2.16 -2.05 -11.91
N LYS A 125 -1.68 -3.01 -11.10
CA LYS A 125 -0.64 -2.75 -10.08
C LYS A 125 0.68 -2.30 -10.72
N VAL A 126 1.11 -2.95 -11.81
CA VAL A 126 2.31 -2.54 -12.56
C VAL A 126 2.13 -1.13 -13.14
N LEU A 127 0.98 -0.84 -13.75
CA LEU A 127 0.71 0.48 -14.32
C LEU A 127 0.66 1.58 -13.25
N LEU A 128 0.17 1.30 -12.04
CA LEU A 128 0.22 2.23 -10.90
C LEU A 128 1.68 2.52 -10.49
N TYR A 129 2.50 1.47 -10.44
CA TYR A 129 3.92 1.60 -10.11
C TYR A 129 4.69 2.41 -11.17
N GLU A 130 4.49 2.12 -12.44
CA GLU A 130 5.11 2.81 -13.57
C GLU A 130 4.47 4.17 -13.92
N ASN A 131 3.56 4.67 -13.09
CA ASN A 131 2.87 5.94 -13.27
C ASN A 131 2.17 6.07 -14.64
N GLN A 132 1.60 4.99 -15.16
CA GLN A 132 0.82 4.97 -16.40
C GLN A 132 -0.62 5.46 -16.15
N MET A 133 -0.76 6.60 -15.46
CA MET A 133 -2.05 7.09 -14.99
C MET A 133 -3.00 7.48 -16.12
N GLU A 134 -2.49 7.97 -17.25
CA GLU A 134 -3.32 8.28 -18.41
C GLU A 134 -4.09 7.05 -18.90
N THR A 135 -3.39 5.91 -19.06
CA THR A 135 -3.99 4.62 -19.41
C THR A 135 -4.99 4.15 -18.34
N LEU A 136 -4.62 4.25 -17.06
CA LEU A 136 -5.46 3.78 -15.97
C LEU A 136 -6.76 4.59 -15.82
N LEU A 137 -6.69 5.91 -15.95
CA LEU A 137 -7.85 6.79 -15.93
C LEU A 137 -8.75 6.55 -17.15
N MET A 138 -8.17 6.33 -18.34
CA MET A 138 -8.94 5.94 -19.52
C MET A 138 -9.66 4.61 -19.31
N LEU A 139 -8.98 3.60 -18.75
CA LEU A 139 -9.57 2.31 -18.43
C LEU A 139 -10.70 2.42 -17.39
N ALA A 140 -10.54 3.24 -16.36
CA ALA A 140 -11.55 3.47 -15.34
C ALA A 140 -12.84 4.11 -15.91
N GLN A 141 -12.70 4.95 -16.94
CA GLN A 141 -13.83 5.59 -17.63
C GLN A 141 -14.37 4.77 -18.81
N HIS A 142 -13.75 3.64 -19.17
CA HIS A 142 -14.09 2.92 -20.38
C HIS A 142 -15.44 2.18 -20.24
N PRO A 143 -16.44 2.40 -21.12
CA PRO A 143 -17.82 1.93 -20.93
C PRO A 143 -17.98 0.41 -20.95
N SER A 144 -17.03 -0.31 -21.54
CA SER A 144 -17.02 -1.78 -21.61
C SER A 144 -16.02 -2.46 -20.68
N ILE A 145 -15.35 -1.72 -19.79
CA ILE A 145 -14.35 -2.28 -18.88
C ILE A 145 -14.71 -1.88 -17.45
N PRO A 146 -15.15 -2.84 -16.61
CA PRO A 146 -15.51 -2.57 -15.23
C PRO A 146 -14.24 -2.61 -14.36
N LEU A 147 -13.33 -1.65 -14.52
CA LEU A 147 -12.02 -1.68 -13.86
C LEU A 147 -12.13 -1.81 -12.33
N GLY A 148 -13.16 -1.19 -11.73
CA GLY A 148 -13.45 -1.26 -10.30
C GLY A 148 -13.66 -2.68 -9.77
N ASP A 149 -14.09 -3.63 -10.59
CA ASP A 149 -14.28 -5.03 -10.18
C ASP A 149 -12.95 -5.70 -9.78
N LEU A 150 -11.81 -5.20 -10.26
CA LEU A 150 -10.47 -5.69 -9.91
C LEU A 150 -9.95 -5.16 -8.57
N HIS A 151 -10.70 -4.27 -7.89
CA HIS A 151 -10.26 -3.59 -6.68
C HIS A 151 -10.03 -4.55 -5.52
N ASN A 152 -11.05 -5.34 -5.15
CA ASN A 152 -11.06 -6.22 -3.97
C ASN A 152 -11.21 -7.71 -4.30
N LEU A 153 -10.45 -8.21 -5.28
CA LEU A 153 -10.43 -9.64 -5.59
C LEU A 153 -9.93 -10.48 -4.41
N SER A 154 -10.60 -11.60 -4.13
CA SER A 154 -10.19 -12.56 -3.11
C SER A 154 -10.78 -13.97 -3.30
N TRP A 155 -10.03 -15.01 -2.90
CA TRP A 155 -10.52 -16.40 -2.87
C TRP A 155 -9.98 -17.17 -1.64
N GLY A 156 -10.03 -16.50 -0.48
CA GLY A 156 -9.42 -16.96 0.78
C GLY A 156 -8.25 -16.09 1.23
N HIS A 157 -7.64 -15.36 0.31
CA HIS A 157 -6.75 -14.22 0.56
C HIS A 157 -7.01 -13.14 -0.50
N HIS A 158 -6.59 -11.91 -0.20
CA HIS A 158 -6.88 -10.73 -1.00
C HIS A 158 -5.72 -10.39 -1.96
N PHE A 159 -6.04 -10.15 -3.24
CA PHE A 159 -5.05 -9.93 -4.31
C PHE A 159 -5.51 -8.93 -5.39
N GLY A 160 -6.59 -8.18 -5.15
CA GLY A 160 -7.00 -7.09 -6.03
C GLY A 160 -6.01 -5.92 -6.01
N PHE A 161 -6.22 -4.91 -6.84
CA PHE A 161 -5.28 -3.78 -6.91
C PHE A 161 -5.30 -2.88 -5.66
N SER A 162 -6.28 -3.03 -4.74
CA SER A 162 -6.25 -2.36 -3.43
C SER A 162 -5.06 -2.77 -2.56
N ARG A 163 -4.46 -3.94 -2.83
CA ARG A 163 -3.18 -4.34 -2.22
C ARG A 163 -2.05 -3.32 -2.42
N VAL A 164 -2.08 -2.50 -3.47
CA VAL A 164 -1.08 -1.44 -3.69
C VAL A 164 -1.20 -0.36 -2.62
N GLY A 165 -2.41 0.16 -2.40
CA GLY A 165 -2.66 1.15 -1.35
C GLY A 165 -2.37 0.58 0.04
N GLU A 166 -2.79 -0.66 0.28
CA GLU A 166 -2.62 -1.36 1.54
C GLU A 166 -1.14 -1.52 1.94
N SER A 167 -0.35 -2.15 1.07
CA SER A 167 1.07 -2.46 1.33
C SER A 167 1.93 -1.20 1.38
N ALA A 168 1.65 -0.22 0.51
CA ALA A 168 2.31 1.09 0.53
C ALA A 168 2.02 1.84 1.84
N ALA A 169 0.76 1.92 2.27
CA ALA A 169 0.40 2.58 3.52
C ALA A 169 1.03 1.91 4.74
N ARG A 170 1.04 0.56 4.78
CA ARG A 170 1.64 -0.19 5.88
C ARG A 170 3.13 0.09 6.02
N ALA A 171 3.91 -0.02 4.94
CA ALA A 171 5.34 0.25 4.97
C ALA A 171 5.64 1.73 5.24
N TYR A 172 4.89 2.64 4.61
CA TYR A 172 5.04 4.08 4.78
C TYR A 172 4.82 4.51 6.22
N LEU A 173 3.72 4.04 6.82
CA LEU A 173 3.39 4.33 8.21
C LEU A 173 4.43 3.73 9.15
N PHE A 174 4.81 2.47 8.96
CA PHE A 174 5.77 1.80 9.85
C PHE A 174 7.09 2.56 9.98
N PHE A 175 7.73 2.91 8.87
CA PHE A 175 9.04 3.56 8.92
C PHE A 175 8.97 5.02 9.40
N ASN A 176 7.92 5.78 9.04
CA ASN A 176 7.73 7.13 9.60
C ASN A 176 7.38 7.07 11.10
N CYS A 177 6.62 6.06 11.56
CA CYS A 177 6.39 5.81 12.99
C CYS A 177 7.70 5.50 13.71
N ALA A 178 8.53 4.62 13.16
CA ALA A 178 9.83 4.27 13.72
C ALA A 178 10.74 5.49 13.86
N GLU A 179 10.72 6.39 12.88
CA GLU A 179 11.43 7.67 12.94
C GLU A 179 10.83 8.60 14.01
N ALA A 180 9.50 8.74 14.05
CA ALA A 180 8.80 9.61 14.99
C ALA A 180 9.07 9.21 16.46
N VAL A 181 9.10 7.92 16.76
CA VAL A 181 9.34 7.41 18.13
C VAL A 181 10.83 7.21 18.44
N GLY A 182 11.73 7.60 17.53
CA GLY A 182 13.18 7.62 17.77
C GLY A 182 13.88 6.26 17.73
N ILE A 183 13.28 5.24 17.10
CA ILE A 183 13.86 3.89 17.02
C ILE A 183 14.44 3.56 15.64
N LEU A 184 14.27 4.44 14.65
CA LEU A 184 14.81 4.24 13.32
C LEU A 184 16.35 4.27 13.35
N GLU A 185 16.94 5.33 13.92
CA GLU A 185 18.39 5.54 13.96
C GLU A 185 19.12 4.49 14.81
N SER A 186 18.49 4.02 15.89
CA SER A 186 19.06 2.97 16.74
C SER A 186 18.93 1.56 16.14
N GLY A 187 18.14 1.39 15.08
CA GLY A 187 17.80 0.08 14.51
C GLY A 187 16.85 -0.76 15.38
N GLU A 188 16.38 -0.25 16.51
CA GLU A 188 15.56 -1.01 17.45
C GLU A 188 14.20 -1.44 16.87
N TYR A 189 13.71 -0.75 15.84
CA TYR A 189 12.52 -1.19 15.10
C TYR A 189 12.66 -2.61 14.55
N ALA A 190 13.87 -3.06 14.22
CA ALA A 190 14.09 -4.39 13.67
C ALA A 190 13.87 -5.52 14.67
N LEU A 191 13.89 -5.20 15.97
CA LEU A 191 13.58 -6.13 17.07
C LEU A 191 12.07 -6.31 17.28
N THR A 192 11.24 -5.48 16.63
CA THR A 192 9.79 -5.52 16.81
C THR A 192 9.17 -6.66 16.02
N ARG A 193 8.14 -7.28 16.60
CA ARG A 193 7.31 -8.25 15.89
C ARG A 193 6.64 -7.63 14.65
N ASP A 194 6.35 -6.33 14.70
CA ASP A 194 5.73 -5.59 13.61
C ASP A 194 6.64 -5.47 12.39
N TYR A 195 7.95 -5.29 12.58
CA TYR A 195 8.91 -5.30 11.49
C TYR A 195 8.98 -6.67 10.82
N TYR A 196 9.02 -7.75 11.61
CA TYR A 196 8.98 -9.11 11.09
C TYR A 196 7.73 -9.33 10.21
N PHE A 197 6.55 -8.94 10.70
CA PHE A 197 5.32 -9.07 9.92
C PHE A 197 5.26 -8.14 8.71
N LEU A 198 5.84 -6.95 8.80
CA LEU A 198 5.97 -6.05 7.66
C LEU A 198 6.80 -6.73 6.56
N LEU A 199 7.98 -7.25 6.88
CA LEU A 199 8.85 -7.92 5.89
C LEU A 199 8.18 -9.13 5.25
N GLN A 200 7.46 -9.93 6.03
CA GLN A 200 6.65 -11.03 5.52
C GLN A 200 5.59 -10.54 4.54
N GLU A 201 4.87 -9.47 4.88
CA GLU A 201 3.82 -8.95 4.02
C GLU A 201 4.37 -8.35 2.72
N ILE A 202 5.41 -7.52 2.79
CA ILE A 202 5.89 -6.76 1.63
C ILE A 202 6.93 -7.52 0.78
N GLY A 203 7.45 -8.64 1.31
CA GLY A 203 8.46 -9.46 0.64
C GLY A 203 7.96 -10.84 0.18
N ALA A 204 6.79 -11.30 0.64
CA ALA A 204 6.26 -12.60 0.22
C ALA A 204 5.57 -12.54 -1.16
N SER A 205 5.91 -13.51 -2.00
CA SER A 205 5.16 -13.78 -3.23
C SER A 205 3.86 -14.52 -2.90
N MET A 206 2.72 -13.87 -3.09
CA MET A 206 1.38 -14.48 -3.04
C MET A 206 0.80 -14.59 -4.46
N ASP A 207 -0.44 -15.08 -4.60
CA ASP A 207 -1.13 -15.03 -5.89
C ASP A 207 -1.24 -13.58 -6.35
N TYR A 208 -0.93 -13.36 -7.62
CA TYR A 208 -0.93 -12.05 -8.27
C TYR A 208 -0.14 -11.00 -7.45
N PRO A 209 1.19 -11.12 -7.32
CA PRO A 209 1.99 -10.37 -6.36
C PRO A 209 2.51 -9.01 -6.86
N ALA A 210 2.00 -8.45 -7.96
CA ALA A 210 2.62 -7.25 -8.56
C ALA A 210 2.64 -6.00 -7.63
N GLN A 211 1.83 -5.97 -6.56
CA GLN A 211 1.95 -4.93 -5.52
C GLN A 211 3.33 -4.92 -4.83
N GLN A 212 4.04 -6.05 -4.83
CA GLN A 212 5.31 -6.21 -4.12
C GLN A 212 6.50 -5.60 -4.85
N ILE A 213 6.36 -5.24 -6.12
CA ILE A 213 7.47 -4.73 -6.95
C ILE A 213 8.26 -3.60 -6.26
N PRO A 214 7.65 -2.48 -5.81
CA PRO A 214 8.39 -1.40 -5.12
C PRO A 214 9.12 -1.91 -3.87
N HIS A 215 8.46 -2.76 -3.10
CA HIS A 215 8.95 -3.27 -1.82
C HIS A 215 10.14 -4.22 -2.01
N VAL A 216 10.01 -5.18 -2.92
CA VAL A 216 11.04 -6.17 -3.22
C VAL A 216 12.27 -5.50 -3.82
N ASN A 217 12.08 -4.51 -4.71
CA ASN A 217 13.19 -3.72 -5.25
C ASN A 217 13.95 -3.00 -4.12
N PHE A 218 13.25 -2.28 -3.27
CA PHE A 218 13.83 -1.61 -2.11
C PHE A 218 14.57 -2.58 -1.17
N LEU A 219 13.94 -3.70 -0.82
CA LEU A 219 14.53 -4.70 0.08
C LEU A 219 15.77 -5.38 -0.51
N ARG A 220 15.80 -5.65 -1.82
CA ARG A 220 16.98 -6.21 -2.51
C ARG A 220 18.13 -5.21 -2.52
N GLU A 221 17.85 -3.95 -2.82
CA GLU A 221 18.87 -2.91 -2.82
C GLU A 221 19.44 -2.65 -1.41
N CYS A 222 18.62 -2.81 -0.37
CA CYS A 222 19.09 -2.80 1.02
C CYS A 222 19.82 -4.08 1.44
N GLY A 223 19.96 -5.09 0.58
CA GLY A 223 20.56 -6.38 0.90
C GLY A 223 19.75 -7.25 1.86
N ILE A 224 18.46 -6.94 2.06
CA ILE A 224 17.54 -7.72 2.91
C ILE A 224 17.08 -8.98 2.17
N LEU A 225 16.80 -8.84 0.87
CA LEU A 225 16.38 -9.93 0.00
C LEU A 225 17.50 -10.29 -0.98
N SER A 226 17.73 -11.59 -1.18
CA SER A 226 18.61 -12.09 -2.23
C SER A 226 17.87 -12.25 -3.55
N GLU A 227 18.60 -12.26 -4.67
CA GLU A 227 18.02 -12.60 -5.98
C GLU A 227 17.41 -14.01 -5.95
N GLY A 228 16.19 -14.15 -6.47
CA GLY A 228 15.46 -15.42 -6.49
C GLY A 228 14.81 -15.84 -5.17
N ASP A 229 15.00 -15.09 -4.07
CA ASP A 229 14.28 -15.33 -2.82
C ASP A 229 12.87 -14.76 -2.92
N SER A 230 11.87 -15.62 -2.79
CA SER A 230 10.44 -15.27 -2.80
C SER A 230 9.82 -15.28 -1.40
N ARG A 231 10.63 -15.54 -0.35
CA ARG A 231 10.17 -15.71 1.01
C ARG A 231 11.04 -14.95 2.00
N CYS A 232 10.55 -13.81 2.47
CA CYS A 232 11.03 -13.19 3.71
C CYS A 232 10.61 -14.03 4.93
N TYR A 233 11.17 -15.23 5.15
CA TYR A 233 11.22 -15.72 6.52
C TYR A 233 12.16 -14.78 7.26
N GLY A 234 11.61 -13.96 8.16
CA GLY A 234 12.36 -12.92 8.86
C GLY A 234 13.68 -13.43 9.48
N PRO A 235 14.52 -12.51 9.96
CA PRO A 235 15.97 -12.69 10.00
C PRO A 235 16.40 -14.07 10.52
N LYS A 236 17.04 -14.86 9.66
CA LYS A 236 17.84 -16.02 10.06
C LYS A 236 19.00 -15.50 10.91
N GLU A 237 18.85 -15.46 12.23
CA GLU A 237 19.88 -15.28 13.29
C GLU A 237 20.87 -14.10 13.20
N ASP A 238 21.00 -13.42 12.06
CA ASP A 238 21.92 -12.33 11.72
C ASP A 238 21.14 -10.99 11.59
N ALA A 239 20.22 -10.75 12.53
CA ALA A 239 19.38 -9.54 12.58
C ALA A 239 20.19 -8.22 12.60
N ASN A 240 21.49 -8.28 12.91
CA ASN A 240 22.41 -7.13 12.91
C ASN A 240 22.85 -6.68 11.50
N LYS A 241 22.43 -7.36 10.42
CA LYS A 241 22.77 -6.99 9.03
C LYS A 241 21.57 -6.53 8.17
N SER A 242 20.36 -6.47 8.73
CA SER A 242 19.12 -6.24 7.98
C SER A 242 18.47 -4.87 8.23
N PHE A 243 19.29 -3.82 8.29
CA PHE A 243 18.83 -2.46 8.58
C PHE A 243 18.64 -1.63 7.31
N VAL A 244 17.39 -1.46 6.89
CA VAL A 244 17.04 -0.62 5.73
C VAL A 244 17.39 0.87 5.89
N HIS A 245 17.59 1.35 7.14
CA HIS A 245 17.91 2.75 7.43
C HIS A 245 19.41 3.09 7.30
N THR A 246 20.28 2.10 7.07
CA THR A 246 21.72 2.31 6.88
C THR A 246 22.01 3.20 5.67
N ASP A 247 21.22 3.07 4.60
CA ASP A 247 21.11 4.07 3.55
C ASP A 247 19.84 4.91 3.76
N TYR A 248 19.93 5.90 4.65
CA TYR A 248 18.81 6.78 4.97
C TYR A 248 18.27 7.52 3.74
N ARG A 249 19.15 7.90 2.80
CA ARG A 249 18.72 8.56 1.55
C ARG A 249 17.84 7.61 0.74
N ARG A 250 18.23 6.35 0.61
CA ARG A 250 17.43 5.36 -0.11
C ARG A 250 16.09 5.10 0.57
N LEU A 251 16.07 5.03 1.91
CA LEU A 251 14.81 4.94 2.66
C LEU A 251 13.91 6.14 2.39
N GLN A 252 14.43 7.37 2.31
CA GLN A 252 13.62 8.55 1.99
C GLN A 252 13.07 8.51 0.55
N GLU A 253 13.85 8.03 -0.42
CA GLU A 253 13.39 7.84 -1.81
C GLU A 253 12.24 6.81 -1.87
N TYR A 254 12.38 5.70 -1.15
CA TYR A 254 11.34 4.69 -1.03
C TYR A 254 10.08 5.24 -0.36
N LEU A 255 10.19 5.98 0.75
CA LEU A 255 9.04 6.62 1.39
C LEU A 255 8.32 7.61 0.47
N LYS A 256 9.06 8.35 -0.36
CA LYS A 256 8.49 9.23 -1.39
C LYS A 256 7.73 8.44 -2.46
N GLU A 257 8.28 7.30 -2.89
CA GLU A 257 7.64 6.40 -3.84
C GLU A 257 6.34 5.80 -3.28
N LEU A 258 6.36 5.31 -2.04
CA LEU A 258 5.18 4.78 -1.37
C LEU A 258 4.06 5.82 -1.24
N PHE A 259 4.41 7.04 -0.83
CA PHE A 259 3.42 8.12 -0.77
C PHE A 259 2.86 8.45 -2.15
N ALA A 260 3.67 8.36 -3.21
CA ALA A 260 3.21 8.52 -4.58
C ALA A 260 2.25 7.43 -5.04
N LEU A 261 2.55 6.18 -4.69
CA LEU A 261 1.64 5.06 -4.92
C LEU A 261 0.31 5.27 -4.21
N MET A 262 0.32 5.71 -2.95
CA MET A 262 -0.90 5.95 -2.19
C MET A 262 -1.81 6.99 -2.86
N TYR A 263 -1.28 8.17 -3.24
CA TYR A 263 -2.14 9.18 -3.87
C TYR A 263 -2.57 8.82 -5.29
N ARG A 264 -1.77 8.07 -6.07
CA ARG A 264 -2.17 7.58 -7.40
C ARG A 264 -3.24 6.49 -7.31
N TYR A 265 -3.10 5.59 -6.33
CA TYR A 265 -4.11 4.59 -6.02
C TYR A 265 -5.43 5.26 -5.60
N ASP A 266 -5.37 6.24 -4.69
CA ASP A 266 -6.55 7.03 -4.29
C ASP A 266 -7.24 7.68 -5.49
N MET A 267 -6.47 8.26 -6.40
CA MET A 267 -6.97 8.86 -7.64
C MET A 267 -7.72 7.82 -8.49
N LEU A 268 -7.11 6.66 -8.74
CA LEU A 268 -7.71 5.61 -9.56
C LEU A 268 -8.98 5.02 -8.95
N VAL A 269 -8.97 4.78 -7.64
CA VAL A 269 -10.13 4.22 -6.92
C VAL A 269 -11.32 5.16 -7.02
N ARG A 270 -11.11 6.47 -6.82
CA ARG A 270 -12.16 7.48 -6.98
C ARG A 270 -12.65 7.59 -8.42
N GLU A 271 -11.76 7.45 -9.41
CA GLU A 271 -12.15 7.42 -10.82
C GLU A 271 -13.05 6.20 -11.14
N CYS A 272 -12.87 5.09 -10.43
CA CYS A 272 -13.73 3.91 -10.52
C CYS A 272 -15.05 4.06 -9.72
N GLY A 273 -15.30 5.20 -9.07
CA GLY A 273 -16.47 5.43 -8.22
C GLY A 273 -16.44 4.69 -6.89
N LEU A 274 -15.25 4.28 -6.42
CA LEU A 274 -15.04 3.53 -5.19
C LEU A 274 -14.45 4.40 -4.08
N ASP A 275 -14.48 3.89 -2.84
CA ASP A 275 -13.79 4.48 -1.69
C ASP A 275 -12.52 3.67 -1.38
N ALA A 276 -11.40 4.37 -1.18
CA ALA A 276 -10.14 3.79 -0.77
C ALA A 276 -10.14 3.34 0.69
N ASN A 277 -11.12 3.76 1.50
CA ASN A 277 -11.27 3.46 2.93
C ASN A 277 -9.99 3.76 3.73
N TRP A 278 -9.35 4.91 3.45
CA TRP A 278 -8.09 5.27 4.10
C TRP A 278 -8.19 5.34 5.62
N GLU A 279 -9.36 5.69 6.17
CA GLU A 279 -9.56 5.71 7.61
C GLU A 279 -9.40 4.31 8.20
N GLY A 280 -10.06 3.30 7.62
CA GLY A 280 -9.88 1.91 8.04
C GLY A 280 -8.46 1.42 7.79
N GLU A 281 -7.89 1.74 6.64
CA GLU A 281 -6.55 1.29 6.24
C GLU A 281 -5.44 1.82 7.15
N LEU A 282 -5.50 3.09 7.55
CA LEU A 282 -4.51 3.68 8.45
C LEU A 282 -4.77 3.30 9.91
N SER A 283 -6.04 3.22 10.32
CA SER A 283 -6.40 2.96 11.72
C SER A 283 -6.16 1.54 12.16
N ASN A 284 -6.21 0.57 11.24
CA ASN A 284 -5.99 -0.84 11.56
C ASN A 284 -4.50 -1.26 11.62
N ARG A 285 -3.57 -0.30 11.58
CA ARG A 285 -2.12 -0.56 11.58
C ARG A 285 -1.50 -0.21 12.92
N GLU A 286 -0.51 -0.99 13.34
CA GLU A 286 0.29 -0.62 14.51
C GLU A 286 1.12 0.64 14.23
N PRO A 287 1.30 1.54 15.23
CA PRO A 287 0.75 1.47 16.58
C PRO A 287 -0.65 2.10 16.72
N ILE A 288 -1.23 2.64 15.63
CA ILE A 288 -2.50 3.39 15.61
C ILE A 288 -3.66 2.55 16.14
N ARG A 289 -3.70 1.26 15.78
CA ARG A 289 -4.72 0.28 16.20
C ARG A 289 -4.89 0.17 17.72
N GLN A 290 -3.90 0.58 18.50
CA GLN A 290 -4.02 0.61 19.97
C GLN A 290 -5.04 1.65 20.47
N HIS A 291 -5.44 2.61 19.61
CA HIS A 291 -6.42 3.65 19.88
C HIS A 291 -7.57 3.68 18.87
N ALA A 292 -7.68 2.64 18.03
CA ALA A 292 -8.68 2.57 16.99
C ALA A 292 -9.13 1.13 16.75
N LYS A 293 -10.45 0.92 16.70
CA LYS A 293 -11.07 -0.37 16.39
C LYS A 293 -11.95 -0.26 15.15
N LEU A 294 -11.98 -1.32 14.36
CA LEU A 294 -12.93 -1.49 13.28
C LEU A 294 -14.16 -2.20 13.84
N ASP A 295 -15.26 -1.48 13.96
CA ASP A 295 -16.55 -2.01 14.40
C ASP A 295 -17.48 -2.18 13.19
N TYR A 296 -18.21 -3.29 13.16
CA TYR A 296 -19.22 -3.53 12.12
C TYR A 296 -20.57 -2.99 12.58
N VAL A 297 -20.98 -1.85 12.04
CA VAL A 297 -22.20 -1.12 12.43
C VAL A 297 -23.09 -0.94 11.20
N ASN A 298 -24.30 -1.48 11.26
CA ASN A 298 -25.33 -1.36 10.20
C ASN A 298 -24.88 -1.84 8.81
N GLY A 299 -24.06 -2.89 8.74
CA GLY A 299 -23.60 -3.42 7.46
C GLY A 299 -22.29 -2.83 6.95
N GLU A 300 -21.69 -1.89 7.69
CA GLU A 300 -20.46 -1.19 7.31
C GLU A 300 -19.42 -1.28 8.43
N TYR A 301 -18.15 -1.40 8.05
CA TYR A 301 -17.05 -1.23 9.00
C TYR A 301 -16.80 0.24 9.26
N LYS A 302 -16.76 0.64 10.53
CA LYS A 302 -16.49 2.01 10.98
C LYS A 302 -15.35 2.02 11.97
N VAL A 303 -14.51 3.05 11.89
CA VAL A 303 -13.44 3.24 12.86
C VAL A 303 -13.98 3.95 14.10
N VAL A 304 -13.80 3.32 15.25
CA VAL A 304 -14.08 3.89 16.58
C VAL A 304 -12.76 4.14 17.27
N TYR A 305 -12.54 5.38 17.73
CA TYR A 305 -11.33 5.76 18.47
C TYR A 305 -11.62 5.75 19.96
N GLU A 306 -10.86 4.95 20.71
CA GLU A 306 -11.00 4.75 22.16
C GLU A 306 -9.66 4.50 22.85
#